data_AF-A0A1G3LST4-F1
#
_entry.id   AF-A0A1G3LST4-F1
#
_cell.length_a   1.000
_cell.length_b   1.000
_cell.length_c   1.000
_cell.angle_alpha   90.00
_cell.angle_beta   90.00
_cell.angle_gamma   90.00
#
_symmetry.space_group_name_H-M   'P 1'
#
loop_
_entity.id
_entity.type
_entity.pdbx_description
1 polymer ?
#
loop_
_entity_poly.entity_id
_entity_poly.type
_entity_poly.pdbx_seq_one_letter_code
_entity_poly.pdbx_strand_id
1 'polypeptide(L)'
;MQAQAAPTSALLTAAEISELASLEAFADPAELWGDGVGAVMERAYRECFKTYIIDGQVMTLRMPFAQNNERAEIAGANLEIIGGGKADPASLWVQIDGIVDTADFKAFVTLLGDGRDKVIIYDLPSRQWSVSTDLFDIARMKAGAYRGLPHKPYVLSTGSGVRATDIYDYLYCIGRIGMDCSGFVWHVLKTTASAGELDLGKSLRLALKVPRGATPSLYVGTRFFDSKSAELIQVKDQVRNLQPGDVILFRGDDGVAVHSAVIQAVDMASGFIRYLQSTDEAPSSERGVHDSFIRFDPAKPELSPKDPSLVWSQGRFPPFSGERASPFSGDGDRYRAYPEFGGGKVVRLKAMAAPIRRIMASAGE
;
A
#
# COMPACT_ATOMS: atom_id res chain seq x y z
N MET A 1 -14.81 -49.20 26.87
CA MET A 1 -13.89 -48.31 26.14
C MET A 1 -14.63 -47.74 24.95
N GLN A 2 -15.19 -46.53 25.08
CA GLN A 2 -15.70 -45.77 23.94
C GLN A 2 -14.54 -44.97 23.36
N ALA A 3 -14.26 -45.16 22.08
CA ALA A 3 -13.31 -44.34 21.34
C ALA A 3 -13.96 -42.98 21.08
N GLN A 4 -13.39 -41.91 21.62
CA GLN A 4 -13.71 -40.54 21.22
C GLN A 4 -13.17 -40.30 19.82
N ALA A 5 -14.07 -39.95 18.89
CA ALA A 5 -13.71 -39.47 17.57
C ALA A 5 -12.97 -38.13 17.70
N ALA A 6 -11.86 -37.99 16.96
CA ALA A 6 -11.13 -36.74 16.82
C ALA A 6 -12.04 -35.65 16.22
N PRO A 7 -11.92 -34.39 16.66
CA PRO A 7 -12.71 -33.32 16.07
C PRO A 7 -12.23 -33.07 14.63
N THR A 8 -13.12 -33.27 13.68
CA THR A 8 -13.00 -32.77 12.31
C THR A 8 -12.77 -31.27 12.36
N SER A 9 -11.59 -30.83 11.92
CA SER A 9 -11.32 -29.43 11.57
C SER A 9 -12.32 -29.02 10.50
N ALA A 10 -13.32 -28.23 10.88
CA ALA A 10 -14.23 -27.61 9.94
C ALA A 10 -13.44 -26.52 9.20
N LEU A 11 -13.37 -26.63 7.86
CA LEU A 11 -12.88 -25.56 7.02
C LEU A 11 -13.86 -24.38 7.14
N LEU A 12 -13.35 -23.24 7.60
CA LEU A 12 -14.12 -22.00 7.71
C LEU A 12 -14.65 -21.60 6.32
N THR A 13 -15.89 -21.11 6.29
CA THR A 13 -16.50 -20.56 5.08
C THR A 13 -15.86 -19.22 4.71
N ALA A 14 -15.98 -18.79 3.44
CA ALA A 14 -15.47 -17.50 3.00
C ALA A 14 -16.09 -16.31 3.77
N ALA A 15 -17.32 -16.46 4.26
CA ALA A 15 -17.98 -15.48 5.10
C ALA A 15 -17.36 -15.42 6.51
N GLU A 16 -17.09 -16.57 7.13
CA GLU A 16 -16.42 -16.66 8.44
C GLU A 16 -14.95 -16.18 8.36
N ILE A 17 -14.26 -16.45 7.24
CA ILE A 17 -12.92 -15.90 6.97
C ILE A 17 -12.99 -14.38 6.83
N SER A 18 -14.03 -13.85 6.17
CA SER A 18 -14.24 -12.41 6.07
C SER A 18 -14.57 -11.76 7.42
N GLU A 19 -15.34 -12.43 8.28
CA GLU A 19 -15.65 -11.96 9.64
C GLU A 19 -14.42 -12.01 10.54
N LEU A 20 -13.62 -13.07 10.50
CA LEU A 20 -12.36 -13.18 11.25
C LEU A 20 -11.32 -12.13 10.80
N ALA A 21 -11.17 -11.94 9.48
CA ALA A 21 -10.33 -10.88 8.94
C ALA A 21 -10.83 -9.49 9.34
N SER A 22 -12.16 -9.30 9.48
CA SER A 22 -12.72 -8.06 10.00
C SER A 22 -12.38 -7.86 11.49
N LEU A 23 -12.43 -8.92 12.31
CA LEU A 23 -12.10 -8.86 13.74
C LEU A 23 -10.61 -8.63 13.99
N GLU A 24 -9.72 -9.25 13.20
CA GLU A 24 -8.27 -9.01 13.28
C GLU A 24 -7.90 -7.57 12.95
N ALA A 25 -8.65 -6.89 12.07
CA ALA A 25 -8.48 -5.47 11.78
C ALA A 25 -8.85 -4.56 12.98
N PHE A 26 -9.66 -5.05 13.91
CA PHE A 26 -10.06 -4.33 15.15
C PHE A 26 -9.26 -4.75 16.39
N ALA A 27 -8.48 -5.82 16.32
CA ALA A 27 -7.61 -6.24 17.43
C ALA A 27 -6.59 -5.14 17.80
N ASP A 28 -6.17 -5.07 19.05
CA ASP A 28 -5.07 -4.17 19.42
C ASP A 28 -3.78 -4.68 18.74
N PRO A 29 -3.04 -3.85 17.98
CA PRO A 29 -1.72 -4.20 17.51
C PRO A 29 -0.83 -4.85 18.57
N ALA A 30 -0.91 -4.42 19.83
CA ALA A 30 -0.12 -4.96 20.92
C ALA A 30 -0.48 -6.42 21.26
N GLU A 31 -1.74 -6.81 21.11
CA GLU A 31 -2.19 -8.19 21.33
C GLU A 31 -1.64 -9.16 20.27
N LEU A 32 -1.39 -8.66 19.06
CA LEU A 32 -0.91 -9.45 17.92
C LEU A 32 0.61 -9.37 17.74
N TRP A 33 1.24 -8.25 18.11
CA TRP A 33 2.64 -7.94 17.81
C TRP A 33 3.51 -7.67 19.06
N GLY A 34 2.94 -7.76 20.27
CA GLY A 34 3.61 -7.37 21.51
C GLY A 34 3.78 -5.85 21.63
N ASP A 35 4.63 -5.38 22.55
CA ASP A 35 4.81 -3.93 22.81
C ASP A 35 5.99 -3.30 22.05
N GLY A 36 6.62 -4.05 21.13
CA GLY A 36 7.84 -3.66 20.43
C GLY A 36 7.63 -2.75 19.20
N VAL A 37 8.71 -2.53 18.44
CA VAL A 37 8.72 -1.67 17.24
C VAL A 37 7.71 -2.13 16.19
N GLY A 38 7.56 -3.46 16.03
CA GLY A 38 6.62 -4.05 15.08
C GLY A 38 5.17 -3.63 15.34
N ALA A 39 4.77 -3.51 16.61
CA ALA A 39 3.43 -3.10 17.01
C ALA A 39 3.16 -1.61 16.79
N VAL A 40 4.18 -0.76 17.00
CA VAL A 40 4.09 0.67 16.67
C VAL A 40 3.92 0.87 15.16
N MET A 41 4.68 0.13 14.36
CA MET A 41 4.55 0.15 12.90
C MET A 41 3.21 -0.42 12.44
N GLU A 42 2.71 -1.47 13.11
CA GLU A 42 1.38 -2.04 12.86
C GLU A 42 0.27 -1.01 13.14
N ARG A 43 0.39 -0.24 14.22
CA ARG A 43 -0.55 0.85 14.51
C ARG A 43 -0.56 1.89 13.40
N ALA A 44 0.61 2.31 12.92
CA ALA A 44 0.73 3.25 11.81
C ALA A 44 0.14 2.68 10.49
N TYR A 45 0.29 1.37 10.26
CA TYR A 45 -0.35 0.66 9.17
C TYR A 45 -1.87 0.69 9.29
N ARG A 46 -2.43 0.35 10.46
CA ARG A 46 -3.89 0.31 10.70
C ARG A 46 -4.57 1.67 10.63
N GLU A 47 -3.87 2.77 10.92
CA GLU A 47 -4.36 4.14 10.67
C GLU A 47 -4.71 4.38 9.19
N CYS A 48 -4.17 3.58 8.27
CA CYS A 48 -4.48 3.63 6.84
C CYS A 48 -5.72 2.81 6.46
N PHE A 49 -6.51 2.35 7.44
CA PHE A 49 -7.75 1.61 7.23
C PHE A 49 -8.87 2.26 8.02
N LYS A 50 -10.08 2.23 7.47
CA LYS A 50 -11.28 2.73 8.15
C LYS A 50 -12.50 1.94 7.73
N THR A 51 -13.32 1.57 8.71
CA THR A 51 -14.56 0.81 8.47
C THR A 51 -15.74 1.75 8.26
N TYR A 52 -16.51 1.48 7.22
CA TYR A 52 -17.73 2.18 6.85
C TYR A 52 -18.91 1.21 6.78
N ILE A 53 -20.13 1.74 6.91
CA ILE A 53 -21.36 1.04 6.52
C ILE A 53 -21.86 1.71 5.25
N ILE A 54 -21.77 1.02 4.11
CA ILE A 54 -22.16 1.54 2.80
C ILE A 54 -23.14 0.55 2.18
N ASP A 55 -24.32 1.04 1.79
CA ASP A 55 -25.41 0.21 1.25
C ASP A 55 -25.78 -0.99 2.16
N GLY A 56 -25.75 -0.76 3.48
CA GLY A 56 -26.03 -1.80 4.49
C GLY A 56 -24.90 -2.82 4.69
N GLN A 57 -23.79 -2.71 3.98
CA GLN A 57 -22.62 -3.59 4.11
C GLN A 57 -21.55 -2.95 5.00
N VAL A 58 -20.99 -3.72 5.92
CA VAL A 58 -19.80 -3.34 6.70
C VAL A 58 -18.57 -3.57 5.83
N MET A 59 -17.80 -2.51 5.57
CA MET A 59 -16.66 -2.56 4.67
C MET A 59 -15.46 -1.85 5.30
N THR A 60 -14.34 -2.56 5.45
CA THR A 60 -13.06 -1.94 5.82
C THR A 60 -12.37 -1.44 4.56
N LEU A 61 -12.37 -0.12 4.39
CA LEU A 61 -11.67 0.55 3.32
C LEU A 61 -10.22 0.76 3.70
N ARG A 62 -9.35 0.68 2.70
CA ARG A 62 -7.92 0.99 2.83
C ARG A 62 -7.60 2.27 2.10
N MET A 63 -6.56 2.96 2.56
CA MET A 63 -6.08 4.18 1.94
C MET A 63 -5.67 3.89 0.49
N PRO A 64 -6.23 4.61 -0.50
CA PRO A 64 -5.84 4.42 -1.88
C PRO A 64 -4.36 4.77 -2.11
N PHE A 65 -3.72 4.07 -3.03
CA PHE A 65 -2.45 4.54 -3.56
C PHE A 65 -2.73 5.72 -4.48
N ALA A 66 -2.05 6.84 -4.30
CA ALA A 66 -2.15 7.96 -5.23
C ALA A 66 -0.86 8.79 -5.21
N GLN A 67 -0.21 8.89 -6.36
CA GLN A 67 0.97 9.71 -6.56
C GLN A 67 0.65 10.94 -7.42
N ASN A 68 1.14 12.10 -7.00
CA ASN A 68 0.88 13.34 -7.71
C ASN A 68 1.32 13.26 -9.18
N ASN A 69 0.42 13.60 -10.10
CA ASN A 69 0.68 13.60 -11.55
C ASN A 69 1.14 12.27 -12.16
N GLU A 70 0.97 11.14 -11.47
CA GLU A 70 1.37 9.82 -11.99
C GLU A 70 0.81 9.51 -13.37
N ARG A 71 -0.44 9.92 -13.63
CA ARG A 71 -1.14 9.68 -14.90
C ARG A 71 -1.19 10.92 -15.82
N ALA A 72 -0.45 11.98 -15.48
CA ALA A 72 -0.56 13.30 -16.12
C ALA A 72 0.10 13.38 -17.50
N GLU A 73 1.24 12.71 -17.73
CA GLU A 73 1.97 12.75 -19.00
C GLU A 73 1.11 12.25 -20.18
N ILE A 74 0.15 11.37 -19.90
CA ILE A 74 -0.77 10.79 -20.90
C ILE A 74 -2.10 11.57 -20.96
N ALA A 75 -2.40 12.39 -19.94
CA ALA A 75 -3.64 13.17 -19.85
C ALA A 75 -3.55 14.55 -20.52
N GLY A 76 -2.34 15.06 -20.77
CA GLY A 76 -2.14 16.44 -21.22
C GLY A 76 -2.63 17.49 -20.22
N ALA A 77 -2.83 17.10 -18.95
CA ALA A 77 -3.36 17.93 -17.88
C ALA A 77 -2.72 17.56 -16.54
N ASN A 78 -2.62 18.53 -15.63
CA ASN A 78 -2.16 18.27 -14.27
C ASN A 78 -3.23 17.49 -13.50
N LEU A 79 -2.83 16.32 -12.99
CA LEU A 79 -3.67 15.44 -12.18
C LEU A 79 -3.20 15.53 -10.74
N GLU A 80 -3.48 16.68 -10.13
CA GLU A 80 -3.12 16.90 -8.73
C GLU A 80 -3.96 16.01 -7.81
N ILE A 81 -3.26 15.30 -6.94
CA ILE A 81 -3.83 14.47 -5.88
C ILE A 81 -3.82 15.28 -4.58
N ILE A 82 -4.88 15.14 -3.78
CA ILE A 82 -4.98 15.75 -2.46
C ILE A 82 -3.79 15.30 -1.60
N GLY A 83 -3.05 16.26 -1.06
CA GLY A 83 -1.87 15.99 -0.25
C GLY A 83 -0.64 15.50 -1.03
N GLY A 84 -0.70 15.45 -2.36
CA GLY A 84 0.41 15.06 -3.24
C GLY A 84 0.94 13.65 -3.00
N GLY A 85 0.14 12.76 -2.39
CA GLY A 85 0.56 11.43 -1.95
C GLY A 85 1.33 11.38 -0.63
N LYS A 86 1.44 12.51 0.09
CA LYS A 86 2.28 12.69 1.31
C LYS A 86 1.53 13.16 2.56
N ALA A 87 0.21 13.35 2.44
CA ALA A 87 -0.62 13.72 3.58
C ALA A 87 -0.72 12.54 4.57
N ASP A 88 -0.89 12.86 5.85
CA ASP A 88 -1.10 11.86 6.89
C ASP A 88 -2.49 11.19 6.75
N PRO A 89 -2.66 9.93 7.19
CA PRO A 89 -3.93 9.23 7.07
C PRO A 89 -5.12 9.93 7.73
N ALA A 90 -4.92 10.61 8.87
CA ALA A 90 -6.02 11.27 9.57
C ALA A 90 -6.62 12.40 8.73
N SER A 91 -5.79 13.26 8.12
CA SER A 91 -6.27 14.32 7.24
C SER A 91 -6.89 13.78 5.96
N LEU A 92 -6.37 12.68 5.40
CA LEU A 92 -6.96 12.01 4.25
C LEU A 92 -8.34 11.42 4.57
N TRP A 93 -8.51 10.77 5.73
CA TRP A 93 -9.80 10.20 6.12
C TRP A 93 -10.88 11.27 6.32
N VAL A 94 -10.54 12.45 6.86
CA VAL A 94 -11.49 13.57 6.96
C VAL A 94 -12.02 13.97 5.58
N GLN A 95 -11.17 13.98 4.56
CA GLN A 95 -11.58 14.31 3.19
C GLN A 95 -12.39 13.17 2.55
N ILE A 96 -12.01 11.91 2.82
CA ILE A 96 -12.77 10.74 2.35
C ILE A 96 -14.17 10.73 2.96
N ASP A 97 -14.30 11.05 4.26
CA ASP A 97 -15.60 11.20 4.93
C ASP A 97 -16.48 12.23 4.19
N GLY A 98 -15.90 13.38 3.84
CA GLY A 98 -16.59 14.39 3.06
C GLY A 98 -17.02 13.89 1.67
N ILE A 99 -16.23 13.04 1.01
CA ILE A 99 -16.55 12.47 -0.30
C ILE A 99 -17.68 11.45 -0.22
N VAL A 100 -17.63 10.53 0.75
CA VAL A 100 -18.65 9.47 0.88
C VAL A 100 -20.02 10.02 1.27
N ASP A 101 -20.08 11.20 1.87
CA ASP A 101 -21.33 11.88 2.20
C ASP A 101 -21.98 12.62 1.01
N THR A 102 -21.28 12.79 -0.10
CA THR A 102 -21.78 13.52 -1.27
C THR A 102 -22.94 12.81 -1.96
N ALA A 103 -23.81 13.60 -2.61
CA ALA A 103 -24.89 13.06 -3.45
C ALA A 103 -24.36 12.26 -4.65
N ASP A 104 -23.23 12.68 -5.22
CA ASP A 104 -22.57 11.99 -6.34
C ASP A 104 -22.12 10.58 -5.95
N PHE A 105 -21.45 10.44 -4.80
CA PHE A 105 -21.04 9.13 -4.30
C PHE A 105 -22.24 8.21 -4.02
N LYS A 106 -23.31 8.75 -3.42
CA LYS A 106 -24.55 7.99 -3.16
C LYS A 106 -25.24 7.54 -4.46
N ALA A 107 -25.22 8.39 -5.49
CA ALA A 107 -25.72 8.03 -6.81
C ALA A 107 -24.85 6.93 -7.46
N PHE A 108 -23.53 7.02 -7.32
CA PHE A 108 -22.60 6.00 -7.79
C PHE A 108 -22.84 4.64 -7.11
N VAL A 109 -22.96 4.60 -5.79
CA VAL A 109 -23.27 3.38 -5.02
C VAL A 109 -24.59 2.77 -5.47
N THR A 110 -25.64 3.58 -5.61
CA THR A 110 -26.96 3.11 -6.10
C THR A 110 -26.84 2.49 -7.49
N LEU A 111 -26.06 3.10 -8.38
CA LEU A 111 -25.82 2.60 -9.73
C LEU A 111 -25.08 1.26 -9.73
N LEU A 112 -24.17 1.02 -8.79
CA LEU A 112 -23.49 -0.28 -8.69
C LEU A 112 -24.43 -1.42 -8.28
N GLY A 113 -25.60 -1.14 -7.71
CA GLY A 113 -26.58 -2.13 -7.23
C GLY A 113 -27.84 -2.30 -8.09
N ASP A 114 -27.93 -1.72 -9.29
CA ASP A 114 -29.16 -1.73 -10.09
C ASP A 114 -29.48 -3.06 -10.82
N GLY A 115 -28.65 -4.10 -10.65
CA GLY A 115 -28.80 -5.41 -11.28
C GLY A 115 -28.44 -5.51 -12.77
N ARG A 116 -27.77 -4.50 -13.34
CA ARG A 116 -27.40 -4.47 -14.78
C ARG A 116 -25.89 -4.46 -14.98
N ASP A 117 -25.43 -5.17 -16.00
CA ASP A 117 -24.07 -5.02 -16.50
C ASP A 117 -23.87 -3.64 -17.13
N LYS A 118 -22.74 -2.99 -16.82
CA LYS A 118 -22.34 -1.73 -17.42
C LYS A 118 -20.83 -1.55 -17.36
N VAL A 119 -20.32 -0.63 -18.17
CA VAL A 119 -18.94 -0.16 -18.06
C VAL A 119 -18.96 1.22 -17.40
N ILE A 120 -18.32 1.32 -16.23
CA ILE A 120 -18.04 2.57 -15.54
C ILE A 120 -16.84 3.21 -16.23
N ILE A 121 -16.98 4.46 -16.64
CA ILE A 121 -15.93 5.22 -17.30
C ILE A 121 -15.58 6.37 -16.37
N TYR A 122 -14.37 6.34 -15.83
CA TYR A 122 -13.84 7.43 -15.03
C TYR A 122 -13.18 8.47 -15.93
N ASP A 123 -13.26 9.74 -15.57
CA ASP A 123 -12.53 10.85 -16.18
C ASP A 123 -11.74 11.55 -15.07
N LEU A 124 -10.46 11.20 -14.94
CA LEU A 124 -9.60 11.76 -13.90
C LEU A 124 -9.50 13.28 -14.05
N PRO A 125 -9.23 13.88 -15.24
CA PRO A 125 -9.22 15.32 -15.46
C PRO A 125 -10.46 16.06 -14.95
N SER A 126 -11.66 15.63 -15.33
CA SER A 126 -12.89 16.31 -14.92
C SER A 126 -13.40 15.89 -13.54
N ARG A 127 -12.84 14.83 -12.95
CA ARG A 127 -13.30 14.19 -11.71
C ARG A 127 -14.77 13.80 -11.82
N GLN A 128 -15.11 13.19 -12.95
CA GLN A 128 -16.47 12.69 -13.23
C GLN A 128 -16.42 11.22 -13.58
N TRP A 129 -17.55 10.56 -13.38
CA TRP A 129 -17.78 9.20 -13.86
C TRP A 129 -19.00 9.21 -14.77
N SER A 130 -19.03 8.27 -15.71
CA SER A 130 -20.15 8.04 -16.62
C SER A 130 -20.32 6.54 -16.84
N VAL A 131 -21.40 6.15 -17.52
CA VAL A 131 -21.75 4.75 -17.75
C VAL A 131 -21.98 4.49 -19.22
N SER A 132 -21.43 3.39 -19.73
CA SER A 132 -21.85 2.79 -20.99
C SER A 132 -22.64 1.52 -20.71
N THR A 133 -23.83 1.44 -21.29
CA THR A 133 -24.68 0.24 -21.32
C THR A 133 -24.72 -0.41 -22.69
N ASP A 134 -23.83 0.03 -23.60
CA ASP A 134 -23.69 -0.57 -24.92
C ASP A 134 -23.21 -2.04 -24.78
N LEU A 135 -23.97 -2.96 -25.37
CA LEU A 135 -23.68 -4.39 -25.36
C LEU A 135 -22.31 -4.70 -25.99
N PHE A 136 -21.87 -3.94 -26.99
CA PHE A 136 -20.55 -4.10 -27.59
C PHE A 136 -19.45 -3.69 -26.62
N ASP A 137 -19.67 -2.63 -25.84
CA ASP A 137 -18.69 -2.18 -24.84
C ASP A 137 -18.55 -3.21 -23.71
N ILE A 138 -19.68 -3.71 -23.22
CA ILE A 138 -19.73 -4.74 -22.17
C ILE A 138 -19.07 -6.03 -22.67
N ALA A 139 -19.43 -6.51 -23.86
CA ALA A 139 -18.87 -7.74 -24.43
C ALA A 139 -17.36 -7.65 -24.62
N ARG A 140 -16.84 -6.49 -25.09
CA ARG A 140 -15.39 -6.26 -25.21
C ARG A 140 -14.68 -6.32 -23.88
N MET A 141 -15.20 -5.64 -22.86
CA MET A 141 -14.61 -5.67 -21.52
C MET A 141 -14.61 -7.09 -20.93
N LYS A 142 -15.70 -7.85 -21.09
CA LYS A 142 -15.77 -9.26 -20.70
C LYS A 142 -14.77 -10.15 -21.43
N ALA A 143 -14.47 -9.84 -22.69
CA ALA A 143 -13.46 -10.53 -23.48
C ALA A 143 -12.01 -10.07 -23.20
N GLY A 144 -11.80 -9.15 -22.26
CA GLY A 144 -10.47 -8.60 -21.93
C GLY A 144 -9.93 -7.58 -22.94
N ALA A 145 -10.75 -7.13 -23.90
CA ALA A 145 -10.38 -6.12 -24.89
C ALA A 145 -10.51 -4.71 -24.31
N TYR A 146 -9.60 -4.36 -23.41
CA TYR A 146 -9.58 -3.08 -22.70
C TYR A 146 -9.37 -1.90 -23.64
N ARG A 147 -10.14 -0.81 -23.43
CA ARG A 147 -10.07 0.43 -24.21
C ARG A 147 -9.87 1.68 -23.36
N GLY A 148 -9.79 1.52 -22.04
CA GLY A 148 -9.54 2.64 -21.17
C GLY A 148 -8.19 3.29 -21.48
N LEU A 149 -8.12 4.59 -21.26
CA LEU A 149 -6.86 5.32 -21.27
C LEU A 149 -6.38 5.46 -19.82
N PRO A 150 -5.08 5.65 -19.56
CA PRO A 150 -4.58 5.83 -18.19
C PRO A 150 -5.31 6.92 -17.41
N HIS A 151 -5.72 8.01 -18.06
CA HIS A 151 -6.48 9.11 -17.47
C HIS A 151 -8.01 8.98 -17.60
N LYS A 152 -8.49 7.93 -18.29
CA LYS A 152 -9.89 7.53 -18.36
C LYS A 152 -10.05 6.01 -18.22
N PRO A 153 -9.90 5.45 -17.01
CA PRO A 153 -10.05 4.01 -16.77
C PRO A 153 -11.48 3.52 -17.02
N TYR A 154 -11.61 2.30 -17.53
CA TYR A 154 -12.89 1.65 -17.83
C TYR A 154 -13.04 0.43 -16.91
N VAL A 155 -14.08 0.36 -16.10
CA VAL A 155 -14.29 -0.73 -15.14
C VAL A 155 -15.62 -1.41 -15.41
N LEU A 156 -15.59 -2.72 -15.61
CA LEU A 156 -16.80 -3.52 -15.77
C LEU A 156 -17.48 -3.68 -14.41
N SER A 157 -18.76 -3.33 -14.32
CA SER A 157 -19.63 -3.59 -13.18
C SER A 157 -20.77 -4.50 -13.59
N THR A 158 -21.10 -5.47 -12.75
CA THR A 158 -22.20 -6.42 -12.95
C THR A 158 -23.52 -5.98 -12.33
N GLY A 159 -23.56 -4.79 -11.71
CA GLY A 159 -24.75 -4.31 -11.01
C GLY A 159 -25.09 -5.09 -9.73
N SER A 160 -24.16 -5.89 -9.20
CA SER A 160 -24.37 -6.78 -8.06
C SER A 160 -24.28 -6.11 -6.70
N GLY A 161 -24.09 -4.79 -6.66
CA GLY A 161 -23.82 -4.03 -5.44
C GLY A 161 -22.36 -3.55 -5.37
N VAL A 162 -22.13 -2.64 -4.43
CA VAL A 162 -20.82 -2.01 -4.21
C VAL A 162 -19.82 -2.98 -3.58
N ARG A 163 -18.56 -2.91 -3.99
CA ARG A 163 -17.42 -3.61 -3.35
C ARG A 163 -16.37 -2.59 -2.92
N ALA A 164 -15.49 -2.99 -2.00
CA ALA A 164 -14.42 -2.12 -1.51
C ALA A 164 -13.50 -1.63 -2.65
N THR A 165 -13.33 -2.46 -3.68
CA THR A 165 -12.57 -2.10 -4.89
C THR A 165 -13.25 -1.01 -5.72
N ASP A 166 -14.58 -0.98 -5.76
CA ASP A 166 -15.32 0.04 -6.52
C ASP A 166 -15.24 1.39 -5.79
N ILE A 167 -15.25 1.37 -4.46
CA ILE A 167 -15.03 2.57 -3.63
C ILE A 167 -13.58 3.05 -3.75
N TYR A 168 -12.61 2.14 -3.74
CA TYR A 168 -11.20 2.46 -4.01
C TYR A 168 -11.05 3.19 -5.34
N ASP A 169 -11.63 2.64 -6.41
CA ASP A 169 -11.54 3.22 -7.76
C ASP A 169 -12.20 4.61 -7.80
N TYR A 170 -13.34 4.79 -7.14
CA TYR A 170 -13.99 6.09 -7.02
C TYR A 170 -13.11 7.11 -6.25
N LEU A 171 -12.56 6.74 -5.10
CA LEU A 171 -11.69 7.62 -4.31
C LEU A 171 -10.42 8.00 -5.08
N TYR A 172 -9.83 7.05 -5.81
CA TYR A 172 -8.68 7.32 -6.67
C TYR A 172 -9.03 8.27 -7.83
N CYS A 173 -10.04 7.93 -8.63
CA CYS A 173 -10.36 8.63 -9.86
C CYS A 173 -11.06 9.98 -9.65
N ILE A 174 -12.08 9.98 -8.78
CA ILE A 174 -12.97 11.13 -8.54
C ILE A 174 -12.45 11.91 -7.32
N GLY A 175 -12.22 11.19 -6.23
CA GLY A 175 -11.68 11.77 -5.00
C GLY A 175 -10.28 12.34 -5.19
N ARG A 176 -9.48 11.79 -6.12
CA ARG A 176 -8.05 12.12 -6.30
C ARG A 176 -7.33 12.16 -4.95
N ILE A 177 -7.56 11.13 -4.15
CA ILE A 177 -7.10 11.07 -2.77
C ILE A 177 -6.40 9.75 -2.51
N GLY A 178 -5.30 9.83 -1.78
CA GLY A 178 -4.50 8.66 -1.44
C GLY A 178 -3.09 9.03 -1.03
N MET A 179 -2.28 8.00 -0.84
CA MET A 179 -0.92 8.10 -0.35
C MET A 179 0.01 7.25 -1.21
N ASP A 180 1.10 7.85 -1.67
CA ASP A 180 2.09 7.14 -2.47
C ASP A 180 3.01 6.26 -1.60
N CYS A 181 3.83 5.45 -2.26
CA CYS A 181 4.72 4.50 -1.60
C CYS A 181 5.69 5.14 -0.59
N SER A 182 6.22 6.33 -0.88
CA SER A 182 7.20 7.00 -0.01
C SER A 182 6.54 7.91 1.02
N GLY A 183 5.33 8.40 0.76
CA GLY A 183 4.47 9.02 1.75
C GLY A 183 4.07 8.02 2.83
N PHE A 184 3.72 6.79 2.43
CA PHE A 184 3.40 5.73 3.37
C PHE A 184 4.60 5.29 4.20
N VAL A 185 5.76 5.03 3.57
CA VAL A 185 7.01 4.74 4.30
C VAL A 185 7.33 5.86 5.29
N TRP A 186 7.18 7.12 4.87
CA TRP A 186 7.41 8.26 5.77
C TRP A 186 6.43 8.30 6.94
N HIS A 187 5.15 8.02 6.72
CA HIS A 187 4.15 7.94 7.78
C HIS A 187 4.55 6.91 8.84
N VAL A 188 4.86 5.68 8.42
CA VAL A 188 5.29 4.61 9.33
C VAL A 188 6.54 4.99 10.12
N LEU A 189 7.57 5.53 9.44
CA LEU A 189 8.81 5.96 10.11
C LEU A 189 8.59 7.13 11.07
N LYS A 190 7.76 8.11 10.70
CA LYS A 190 7.43 9.27 11.52
C LYS A 190 6.67 8.84 12.78
N THR A 191 5.67 7.98 12.65
CA THR A 191 4.91 7.45 13.80
C THR A 191 5.82 6.65 14.72
N THR A 192 6.68 5.81 14.16
CA THR A 192 7.68 5.05 14.93
C THR A 192 8.67 5.96 15.66
N ALA A 193 9.17 7.01 15.00
CA ALA A 193 10.07 7.98 15.63
C ALA A 193 9.37 8.72 16.79
N SER A 194 8.11 9.11 16.60
CA SER A 194 7.32 9.80 17.61
C SER A 194 7.06 8.94 18.84
N ALA A 195 6.80 7.64 18.66
CA ALA A 195 6.65 6.70 19.77
C ALA A 195 7.95 6.56 20.58
N GLY A 196 9.11 6.69 19.94
CA GLY A 196 10.41 6.79 20.59
C GLY A 196 10.84 8.23 20.94
N GLU A 197 9.89 9.16 21.07
CA GLU A 197 10.09 10.56 21.49
C GLU A 197 11.01 11.39 20.57
N LEU A 198 10.93 11.18 19.26
CA LEU A 198 11.67 11.94 18.25
C LEU A 198 10.73 12.53 17.20
N ASP A 199 10.82 13.86 17.02
CA ASP A 199 10.22 14.53 15.86
C ASP A 199 11.12 14.35 14.62
N LEU A 200 10.82 13.33 13.84
CA LEU A 200 11.59 12.98 12.64
C LEU A 200 11.63 14.12 11.60
N GLY A 201 10.52 14.83 11.44
CA GLY A 201 10.41 15.92 10.47
C GLY A 201 11.31 17.10 10.84
N LYS A 202 11.38 17.42 12.13
CA LYS A 202 12.30 18.44 12.66
C LYS A 202 13.75 18.00 12.55
N SER A 203 14.05 16.74 12.90
CA SER A 203 15.41 16.20 12.85
C SER A 203 16.00 16.16 11.44
N LEU A 204 15.20 15.82 10.42
CA LEU A 204 15.68 15.70 9.04
C LEU A 204 15.50 16.97 8.20
N ARG A 205 15.01 18.06 8.78
CA ARG A 205 14.60 19.26 8.02
C ARG A 205 15.70 19.79 7.08
N LEU A 206 16.95 19.82 7.57
CA LEU A 206 18.11 20.26 6.79
C LEU A 206 18.46 19.27 5.67
N ALA A 207 18.48 17.97 5.97
CA ALA A 207 18.80 16.91 4.99
C ALA A 207 17.76 16.84 3.87
N LEU A 208 16.49 17.08 4.20
CA LEU A 208 15.36 17.16 3.27
C LEU A 208 15.27 18.50 2.53
N LYS A 209 16.12 19.48 2.87
CA LYS A 209 16.11 20.83 2.31
C LYS A 209 14.74 21.52 2.38
N VAL A 210 14.01 21.31 3.47
CA VAL A 210 12.64 21.83 3.64
C VAL A 210 12.68 23.35 3.84
N PRO A 211 12.02 24.16 2.99
CA PRO A 211 11.90 25.61 3.17
C PRO A 211 11.28 25.96 4.53
N ARG A 212 11.62 27.11 5.12
CA ARG A 212 11.03 27.56 6.42
C ARG A 212 9.50 27.60 6.33
N GLY A 213 8.81 27.09 7.36
CA GLY A 213 7.35 27.02 7.42
C GLY A 213 6.72 25.85 6.65
N ALA A 214 7.45 25.20 5.74
CA ALA A 214 6.90 24.07 4.98
C ALA A 214 6.91 22.75 5.77
N THR A 215 5.98 21.86 5.39
CA THR A 215 5.77 20.53 5.97
C THR A 215 6.82 19.53 5.43
N PRO A 216 7.61 18.87 6.28
CA PRO A 216 8.67 17.96 5.83
C PRO A 216 8.20 16.78 4.96
N SER A 217 7.01 16.23 5.19
CA SER A 217 6.49 15.07 4.44
C SER A 217 6.38 15.34 2.94
N LEU A 218 6.13 16.59 2.53
CA LEU A 218 6.04 17.00 1.13
C LEU A 218 7.39 16.93 0.40
N TYR A 219 8.50 16.85 1.14
CA TYR A 219 9.87 16.82 0.60
C TYR A 219 10.53 15.45 0.79
N VAL A 220 9.85 14.52 1.47
CA VAL A 220 10.28 13.14 1.55
C VAL A 220 9.71 12.38 0.36
N GLY A 221 10.59 11.84 -0.46
CA GLY A 221 10.24 10.98 -1.56
C GLY A 221 11.26 9.88 -1.75
N THR A 222 10.99 8.95 -2.65
CA THR A 222 11.90 7.85 -3.01
C THR A 222 13.31 8.36 -3.35
N ARG A 223 13.40 9.56 -3.98
CA ARG A 223 14.67 10.26 -4.25
C ARG A 223 15.50 10.58 -3.01
N PHE A 224 14.88 10.92 -1.87
CA PHE A 224 15.61 11.14 -0.63
C PHE A 224 16.25 9.83 -0.17
N PHE A 225 15.47 8.75 -0.08
CA PHE A 225 15.97 7.43 0.33
C PHE A 225 17.01 6.85 -0.64
N ASP A 226 16.97 7.23 -1.91
CA ASP A 226 17.96 6.83 -2.90
C ASP A 226 19.25 7.68 -2.90
N SER A 227 19.25 8.83 -2.23
CA SER A 227 20.35 9.80 -2.27
C SER A 227 21.61 9.33 -1.53
N LYS A 228 22.70 10.09 -1.70
CA LYS A 228 23.94 9.96 -0.91
C LYS A 228 23.90 10.76 0.41
N SER A 229 22.70 11.01 0.96
CA SER A 229 22.54 11.76 2.20
C SER A 229 23.31 11.09 3.34
N ALA A 230 24.02 11.89 4.14
CA ALA A 230 24.73 11.40 5.32
C ALA A 230 23.80 10.82 6.39
N GLU A 231 22.49 11.10 6.32
CA GLU A 231 21.47 10.56 7.20
C GLU A 231 21.08 9.11 6.89
N LEU A 232 21.51 8.59 5.73
CA LEU A 232 21.18 7.25 5.26
C LEU A 232 22.39 6.33 5.38
N ILE A 233 22.12 5.10 5.80
CA ILE A 233 23.06 3.98 5.75
C ILE A 233 22.54 3.05 4.67
N GLN A 234 23.34 2.77 3.64
CA GLN A 234 23.03 1.65 2.75
C GLN A 234 23.33 0.35 3.51
N VAL A 235 22.27 -0.41 3.78
CA VAL A 235 22.39 -1.70 4.45
C VAL A 235 22.88 -2.70 3.42
N LYS A 236 23.89 -3.50 3.78
CA LYS A 236 24.23 -4.67 2.96
C LYS A 236 23.02 -5.60 3.04
N ASP A 237 22.33 -5.75 1.93
CA ASP A 237 21.04 -6.41 1.74
C ASP A 237 21.15 -7.93 1.94
N GLN A 238 21.66 -8.39 3.07
CA GLN A 238 21.61 -9.77 3.53
C GLN A 238 20.56 -9.87 4.62
N VAL A 239 19.75 -10.93 4.64
CA VAL A 239 18.64 -11.10 5.60
C VAL A 239 19.07 -10.83 7.04
N ARG A 240 20.21 -11.34 7.49
CA ARG A 240 20.77 -11.12 8.84
C ARG A 240 21.05 -9.67 9.23
N ASN A 241 21.17 -8.77 8.26
CA ASN A 241 21.46 -7.36 8.51
C ASN A 241 20.18 -6.50 8.51
N LEU A 242 19.06 -7.06 8.04
CA LEU A 242 17.79 -6.37 7.92
C LEU A 242 17.12 -6.28 9.28
N GLN A 243 16.40 -5.20 9.51
CA GLN A 243 15.68 -4.97 10.76
C GLN A 243 14.41 -4.14 10.53
N PRO A 244 13.49 -4.10 11.50
CA PRO A 244 12.36 -3.17 11.48
C PRO A 244 12.78 -1.71 11.24
N GLY A 245 12.05 -1.02 10.36
CA GLY A 245 12.31 0.36 9.95
C GLY A 245 13.31 0.51 8.79
N ASP A 246 13.90 -0.58 8.29
CA ASP A 246 14.68 -0.54 7.05
C ASP A 246 13.77 -0.32 5.83
N VAL A 247 14.23 0.49 4.87
CA VAL A 247 13.48 0.85 3.67
C VAL A 247 14.01 0.07 2.48
N ILE A 248 13.14 -0.70 1.85
CA ILE A 248 13.38 -1.42 0.59
C ILE A 248 13.13 -0.43 -0.56
N LEU A 249 14.07 -0.34 -1.50
CA LEU A 249 13.99 0.51 -2.68
C LEU A 249 14.04 -0.33 -3.95
N PHE A 250 13.11 -0.07 -4.86
CA PHE A 250 13.02 -0.73 -6.17
C PHE A 250 13.46 0.23 -7.27
N ARG A 251 14.28 -0.27 -8.20
CA ARG A 251 14.86 0.52 -9.30
C ARG A 251 13.90 0.67 -10.48
N GLY A 252 14.01 1.82 -11.15
CA GLY A 252 13.51 2.03 -12.51
C GLY A 252 14.58 1.69 -13.55
N ASP A 253 14.18 1.80 -14.81
CA ASP A 253 15.02 1.61 -16.00
C ASP A 253 16.08 2.70 -16.20
N ASP A 254 15.96 3.81 -15.47
CA ASP A 254 16.95 4.88 -15.38
C ASP A 254 17.92 4.71 -14.19
N GLY A 255 17.77 3.63 -13.42
CA GLY A 255 18.57 3.34 -12.22
C GLY A 255 18.16 4.14 -10.98
N VAL A 256 17.20 5.06 -11.08
CA VAL A 256 16.65 5.79 -9.92
C VAL A 256 15.63 4.91 -9.20
N ALA A 257 15.51 5.06 -7.88
CA ALA A 257 14.46 4.36 -7.16
C ALA A 257 13.08 4.95 -7.49
N VAL A 258 12.15 4.09 -7.91
CA VAL A 258 10.77 4.46 -8.33
C VAL A 258 9.70 3.98 -7.34
N HIS A 259 10.05 3.07 -6.43
CA HIS A 259 9.13 2.58 -5.40
C HIS A 259 9.87 2.30 -4.09
N SER A 260 9.14 2.36 -2.98
CA SER A 260 9.66 2.09 -1.66
C SER A 260 8.68 1.31 -0.79
N ALA A 261 9.23 0.47 0.07
CA ALA A 261 8.51 -0.23 1.12
C ALA A 261 9.31 -0.20 2.44
N VAL A 262 8.68 -0.48 3.57
CA VAL A 262 9.36 -0.50 4.88
C VAL A 262 9.24 -1.88 5.53
N ILE A 263 10.36 -2.42 6.00
CA ILE A 263 10.39 -3.69 6.74
C ILE A 263 9.82 -3.45 8.13
N GLN A 264 8.77 -4.19 8.48
CA GLN A 264 8.17 -4.12 9.79
C GLN A 264 8.73 -5.18 10.74
N ALA A 265 9.01 -6.38 10.23
CA ALA A 265 9.49 -7.49 11.03
C ALA A 265 10.42 -8.41 10.22
N VAL A 266 11.40 -8.99 10.92
CA VAL A 266 12.29 -10.03 10.41
C VAL A 266 12.26 -11.18 11.42
N ASP A 267 11.58 -12.26 11.08
CA ASP A 267 11.54 -13.48 11.88
C ASP A 267 12.59 -14.46 11.36
N MET A 268 13.73 -14.50 12.04
CA MET A 268 14.84 -15.39 11.72
C MET A 268 14.55 -16.85 12.06
N ALA A 269 13.63 -17.13 12.99
CA ALA A 269 13.30 -18.49 13.40
C ALA A 269 12.34 -19.15 12.40
N SER A 270 11.30 -18.42 12.00
CA SER A 270 10.28 -18.90 11.07
C SER A 270 10.65 -18.66 9.60
N GLY A 271 11.66 -17.85 9.31
CA GLY A 271 12.18 -17.63 7.96
C GLY A 271 11.32 -16.69 7.12
N PHE A 272 10.86 -15.56 7.69
CA PHE A 272 10.14 -14.56 6.91
C PHE A 272 10.49 -13.12 7.28
N ILE A 273 10.34 -12.22 6.30
CA ILE A 273 10.36 -10.77 6.45
C ILE A 273 8.97 -10.27 6.12
N ARG A 274 8.34 -9.52 7.02
CA ARG A 274 7.12 -8.77 6.71
C ARG A 274 7.50 -7.34 6.35
N TYR A 275 6.99 -6.86 5.23
CA TYR A 275 7.18 -5.49 4.78
C TYR A 275 5.84 -4.84 4.41
N LEU A 276 5.77 -3.53 4.56
CA LEU A 276 4.58 -2.71 4.34
C LEU A 276 4.81 -1.81 3.13
N GLN A 277 3.82 -1.69 2.26
CA GLN A 277 3.89 -0.84 1.08
C GLN A 277 2.55 -0.21 0.68
N SER A 278 2.62 0.77 -0.23
CA SER A 278 1.44 1.33 -0.91
C SER A 278 1.66 1.30 -2.41
N THR A 279 0.85 0.57 -3.17
CA THR A 279 0.89 0.54 -4.65
C THR A 279 -0.46 0.12 -5.22
N ASP A 280 -0.81 0.63 -6.39
CA ASP A 280 -1.96 0.19 -7.18
C ASP A 280 -1.65 -1.01 -8.09
N GLU A 281 -0.38 -1.35 -8.33
CA GLU A 281 0.03 -2.56 -9.06
C GLU A 281 0.02 -3.82 -8.16
N ALA A 282 -1.12 -4.12 -7.58
CA ALA A 282 -1.36 -5.26 -6.67
C ALA A 282 -2.70 -5.95 -7.00
N PRO A 283 -2.97 -7.18 -6.51
CA PRO A 283 -4.30 -7.77 -6.62
C PRO A 283 -5.39 -6.77 -6.25
N SER A 284 -6.55 -6.83 -6.89
CA SER A 284 -7.61 -5.82 -6.70
C SER A 284 -7.99 -5.64 -5.24
N SER A 285 -7.98 -6.73 -4.47
CA SER A 285 -8.24 -6.79 -3.04
C SER A 285 -7.07 -6.34 -2.15
N GLU A 286 -5.96 -5.88 -2.71
CA GLU A 286 -4.74 -5.44 -1.99
C GLU A 286 -4.24 -4.06 -2.44
N ARG A 287 -4.76 -3.49 -3.55
CA ARG A 287 -4.37 -2.16 -4.06
C ARG A 287 -4.42 -1.07 -2.97
N GLY A 288 -3.45 -0.16 -2.98
CA GLY A 288 -3.27 0.83 -1.92
C GLY A 288 -2.30 0.34 -0.86
N VAL A 289 -2.52 0.75 0.38
CA VAL A 289 -1.74 0.30 1.54
C VAL A 289 -2.02 -1.17 1.86
N HIS A 290 -0.97 -1.99 1.94
CA HIS A 290 -1.02 -3.41 2.30
C HIS A 290 0.31 -3.92 2.84
N ASP A 291 0.31 -5.14 3.37
CA ASP A 291 1.48 -5.89 3.80
C ASP A 291 1.82 -7.05 2.86
N SER A 292 3.09 -7.43 2.88
CA SER A 292 3.64 -8.48 2.02
C SER A 292 4.78 -9.19 2.74
N PHE A 293 5.18 -10.36 2.22
CA PHE A 293 6.15 -11.24 2.86
C PHE A 293 7.28 -11.65 1.91
N ILE A 294 8.48 -11.81 2.46
CA ILE A 294 9.61 -12.47 1.81
C ILE A 294 9.96 -13.70 2.65
N ARG A 295 9.85 -14.90 2.09
CA ARG A 295 10.23 -16.15 2.76
C ARG A 295 11.66 -16.53 2.39
N PHE A 296 12.42 -16.95 3.39
CA PHE A 296 13.82 -17.37 3.25
C PHE A 296 14.10 -18.61 4.12
N ASP A 297 15.20 -19.31 3.83
CA ASP A 297 15.68 -20.42 4.65
C ASP A 297 16.40 -19.87 5.90
N PRO A 298 15.90 -20.11 7.14
CA PRO A 298 16.56 -19.68 8.39
C PRO A 298 18.03 -20.08 8.50
N ALA A 299 18.42 -21.20 7.88
CA ALA A 299 19.79 -21.69 7.89
C ALA A 299 20.73 -20.90 6.95
N LYS A 300 20.19 -20.00 6.12
CA LYS A 300 20.94 -19.19 5.15
C LYS A 300 20.70 -17.69 5.33
N PRO A 301 21.01 -17.13 6.51
CA PRO A 301 20.73 -15.73 6.81
C PRO A 301 21.64 -14.74 6.06
N GLU A 302 22.66 -15.24 5.36
CA GLU A 302 23.54 -14.48 4.47
C GLU A 302 22.94 -14.17 3.09
N LEU A 303 21.81 -14.80 2.73
CA LEU A 303 21.14 -14.57 1.45
C LEU A 303 20.66 -13.13 1.33
N SER A 304 20.67 -12.64 0.10
CA SER A 304 20.13 -11.32 -0.23
C SER A 304 18.70 -11.43 -0.74
N PRO A 305 17.83 -10.41 -0.56
CA PRO A 305 16.55 -10.33 -1.27
C PRO A 305 16.66 -10.42 -2.81
N LYS A 306 17.87 -10.29 -3.37
CA LYS A 306 18.19 -10.55 -4.78
C LYS A 306 18.34 -12.03 -5.13
N ASP A 307 18.52 -12.90 -4.14
CA ASP A 307 18.65 -14.32 -4.37
C ASP A 307 17.30 -14.89 -4.87
N PRO A 308 17.28 -15.61 -6.01
CA PRO A 308 16.05 -16.13 -6.58
C PRO A 308 15.40 -17.24 -5.73
N SER A 309 16.08 -17.82 -4.75
CA SER A 309 15.48 -18.80 -3.83
C SER A 309 14.53 -18.16 -2.81
N LEU A 310 14.57 -16.83 -2.64
CA LEU A 310 13.64 -16.12 -1.76
C LEU A 310 12.29 -15.95 -2.45
N VAL A 311 11.22 -16.31 -1.74
CA VAL A 311 9.86 -16.23 -2.26
C VAL A 311 9.20 -14.95 -1.78
N TRP A 312 8.91 -14.07 -2.71
CA TRP A 312 8.16 -12.83 -2.46
C TRP A 312 6.66 -13.10 -2.67
N SER A 313 5.83 -12.75 -1.70
CA SER A 313 4.39 -13.00 -1.78
C SER A 313 3.65 -12.02 -2.69
N GLN A 314 4.20 -10.81 -2.87
CA GLN A 314 3.51 -9.78 -3.63
C GLN A 314 3.59 -10.04 -5.13
N GLY A 315 2.46 -10.43 -5.70
CA GLY A 315 2.25 -10.39 -7.15
C GLY A 315 1.96 -8.97 -7.63
N ARG A 316 2.33 -8.69 -8.89
CA ARG A 316 2.02 -7.40 -9.52
C ARG A 316 0.94 -7.55 -10.59
N PHE A 317 -0.05 -6.69 -10.53
CA PHE A 317 -1.24 -6.71 -11.37
C PHE A 317 -1.45 -5.32 -12.00
N PRO A 318 -2.22 -5.21 -13.08
CA PRO A 318 -2.57 -3.90 -13.62
C PRO A 318 -3.39 -3.09 -12.61
N PRO A 319 -3.19 -1.77 -12.51
CA PRO A 319 -3.96 -0.91 -11.60
C PRO A 319 -5.46 -0.99 -11.80
N PHE A 320 -5.93 -1.09 -13.04
CA PHE A 320 -7.33 -1.37 -13.37
C PHE A 320 -7.44 -2.66 -14.17
N SER A 321 -8.52 -3.42 -13.97
CA SER A 321 -8.76 -4.66 -14.70
C SER A 321 -8.79 -4.42 -16.21
N GLY A 322 -7.85 -5.04 -16.93
CA GLY A 322 -7.69 -4.91 -18.38
C GLY A 322 -6.60 -3.93 -18.81
N GLU A 323 -6.07 -3.08 -17.93
CA GLU A 323 -4.84 -2.32 -18.24
C GLU A 323 -3.66 -3.26 -18.47
N ARG A 324 -2.61 -2.73 -19.10
CA ARG A 324 -1.36 -3.48 -19.28
C ARG A 324 -0.76 -3.77 -17.90
N ALA A 325 -0.49 -5.04 -17.65
CA ALA A 325 0.17 -5.46 -16.42
C ALA A 325 1.60 -4.92 -16.33
N SER A 326 2.11 -4.83 -15.10
CA SER A 326 3.53 -4.59 -14.82
C SER A 326 4.41 -5.57 -15.61
N PRO A 327 5.59 -5.15 -16.11
CA PRO A 327 6.52 -6.07 -16.76
C PRO A 327 7.12 -7.11 -15.80
N PHE A 328 6.89 -6.96 -14.49
CA PHE A 328 7.34 -7.88 -13.46
C PHE A 328 6.16 -8.70 -12.94
N SER A 329 6.35 -10.00 -12.74
CA SER A 329 5.32 -10.88 -12.16
C SER A 329 5.11 -10.63 -10.66
N GLY A 330 6.13 -10.15 -9.96
CA GLY A 330 6.08 -9.87 -8.53
C GLY A 330 7.17 -8.92 -8.05
N ASP A 331 7.11 -8.54 -6.78
CA ASP A 331 8.08 -7.62 -6.18
C ASP A 331 9.51 -8.19 -6.17
N GLY A 332 9.67 -9.51 -6.04
CA GLY A 332 10.98 -10.14 -6.14
C GLY A 332 11.64 -9.92 -7.50
N ASP A 333 10.87 -10.06 -8.59
CA ASP A 333 11.39 -9.82 -9.94
C ASP A 333 11.72 -8.35 -10.15
N ARG A 334 10.85 -7.46 -9.65
CA ARG A 334 11.09 -6.01 -9.67
C ARG A 334 12.33 -5.62 -8.86
N TYR A 335 12.57 -6.26 -7.71
CA TYR A 335 13.74 -5.99 -6.88
C TYR A 335 15.04 -6.45 -7.55
N ARG A 336 14.99 -7.55 -8.30
CA ARG A 336 16.12 -8.07 -9.08
C ARG A 336 16.33 -7.37 -10.42
N ALA A 337 15.34 -6.63 -10.90
CA ALA A 337 15.40 -5.93 -12.17
C ALA A 337 16.54 -4.90 -12.23
N TYR A 338 16.97 -4.58 -13.45
CA TYR A 338 18.03 -3.62 -13.75
C TYR A 338 19.37 -3.90 -13.00
N PRO A 339 19.95 -5.10 -13.16
CA PRO A 339 21.21 -5.48 -12.52
C PRO A 339 22.38 -4.57 -12.91
N GLU A 340 22.33 -3.93 -14.08
CA GLU A 340 23.28 -2.92 -14.53
C GLU A 340 23.35 -1.69 -13.60
N PHE A 341 22.27 -1.42 -12.85
CA PHE A 341 22.23 -0.39 -11.79
C PHE A 341 22.36 -1.00 -10.38
N GLY A 342 22.72 -2.28 -10.28
CA GLY A 342 22.87 -3.03 -9.03
C GLY A 342 21.56 -3.56 -8.46
N GLY A 343 20.44 -3.41 -9.17
CA GLY A 343 19.10 -3.77 -8.72
C GLY A 343 18.62 -3.00 -7.49
N GLY A 344 17.61 -3.56 -6.83
CA GLY A 344 17.05 -3.02 -5.59
C GLY A 344 18.10 -2.89 -4.48
N LYS A 345 17.83 -2.02 -3.50
CA LYS A 345 18.70 -1.85 -2.34
C LYS A 345 17.89 -1.65 -1.07
N VAL A 346 18.55 -1.79 0.08
CA VAL A 346 17.98 -1.47 1.38
C VAL A 346 18.74 -0.31 2.00
N VAL A 347 18.02 0.64 2.57
CA VAL A 347 18.60 1.76 3.31
C VAL A 347 17.99 1.88 4.70
N ARG A 348 18.76 2.40 5.64
CA ARG A 348 18.36 2.66 7.02
C ARG A 348 18.56 4.13 7.33
N LEU A 349 17.57 4.71 8.00
CA LEU A 349 17.67 6.08 8.47
C LEU A 349 18.36 6.13 9.84
N LYS A 350 19.50 6.84 9.93
CA LYS A 350 20.30 6.94 11.16
C LYS A 350 19.51 7.44 12.36
N ALA A 351 18.64 8.42 12.12
CA ALA A 351 17.81 9.03 13.15
C ALA A 351 16.89 8.03 13.88
N MET A 352 16.56 6.89 13.26
CA MET A 352 15.67 5.87 13.84
C MET A 352 16.35 5.01 14.91
N ALA A 353 17.68 5.00 14.99
CA ALA A 353 18.40 4.13 15.91
C ALA A 353 18.07 4.40 17.39
N ALA A 354 17.95 5.67 17.79
CA ALA A 354 17.60 6.02 19.17
C ALA A 354 16.12 5.75 19.51
N PRO A 355 15.13 6.15 18.68
CA PRO A 355 13.73 5.80 18.88
C PRO A 355 13.49 4.29 19.00
N ILE A 356 14.04 3.50 18.08
CA ILE A 356 13.89 2.03 18.09
C ILE A 356 14.39 1.44 19.41
N ARG A 357 15.59 1.84 19.87
CA ARG A 357 16.11 1.35 21.16
C ARG A 357 15.24 1.72 22.36
N ARG A 358 14.63 2.92 22.36
CA ARG A 358 13.72 3.33 23.45
C ARG A 358 12.45 2.48 23.47
N ILE A 359 11.86 2.23 22.30
CA ILE A 359 10.67 1.39 22.18
C ILE A 359 10.97 -0.02 22.68
N MET A 360 12.06 -0.63 22.22
CA MET A 360 12.46 -1.98 22.67
C MET A 360 12.70 -2.02 24.19
N ALA A 361 13.41 -1.03 24.75
CA ALA A 361 13.63 -0.95 26.19
C ALA A 361 12.34 -0.81 27.00
N SER A 362 11.33 -0.09 26.48
CA SER A 362 10.01 0.02 27.09
C SER A 362 9.19 -1.27 26.99
N ALA A 363 9.40 -2.07 25.95
CA ALA A 363 8.75 -3.36 25.73
C ALA A 363 9.40 -4.52 26.53
N GLY A 364 10.58 -4.28 27.12
CA GLY A 364 11.36 -5.33 27.80
C GLY A 364 12.16 -6.22 26.85
N GLU A 365 12.43 -5.75 25.63
CA GLU A 365 13.20 -6.43 24.56
C GLU A 365 14.66 -5.99 24.45
#